data_AF-A0A965PAE1-F1
#
_entry.id   AF-A0A965PAE1-F1
#
_cell.length_a   1.000
_cell.length_b   1.000
_cell.length_c   1.000
_cell.angle_alpha   90.00
_cell.angle_beta   90.00
_cell.angle_gamma   90.00
#
_symmetry.space_group_name_H-M   'P 1'
#
loop_
_entity.id
_entity.type
_entity.pdbx_description
1 polymer ?
#
loop_
_entity_poly.entity_id
_entity_poly.type
_entity_poly.pdbx_seq_one_letter_code
_entity_poly.pdbx_strand_id
1 'polypeptide(L)'
;MDKKRIVKCVIDENGMLGLTAMGLVDVPAIEENWVALSSEKIKLASVDKERRMLYGAALIPEKLILRIDNNNEEYYMKFERETIERLAHDFYKKNLHHTTNLQHQYPVTGVTIVESWLKEGNSDKSLALGLTDLPDGTWFIGAKVDDDNVWEEVKSGAIRGFSIEGMFTEQSVEMHAMNVEALLIKEIESVLASM
;
A
#
# COMPACT_ATOMS: atom_id res chain seq x y z
N MET A 1 -13.79 7.04 -26.32
CA MET A 1 -13.50 6.43 -25.01
C MET A 1 -12.30 5.53 -25.22
N ASP A 2 -11.15 5.94 -24.70
CA ASP A 2 -9.91 5.18 -24.84
C ASP A 2 -9.91 4.03 -23.83
N LYS A 3 -9.91 2.81 -24.35
CA LYS A 3 -9.81 1.60 -23.53
C LYS A 3 -8.37 1.52 -23.02
N LYS A 4 -8.17 1.73 -21.72
CA LYS A 4 -6.85 1.57 -21.09
C LYS A 4 -6.63 0.12 -20.70
N ARG A 5 -5.41 -0.37 -20.90
CA ARG A 5 -4.97 -1.72 -20.54
C ARG A 5 -4.98 -1.87 -19.01
N ILE A 6 -5.45 -3.01 -18.51
CA ILE A 6 -5.31 -3.40 -17.09
C ILE A 6 -4.45 -4.66 -17.04
N VAL A 7 -3.41 -4.64 -16.23
CA VAL A 7 -2.51 -5.79 -16.00
C VAL A 7 -2.65 -6.28 -14.56
N LYS A 8 -2.64 -7.59 -14.39
CA LYS A 8 -2.61 -8.22 -13.07
C LYS A 8 -1.18 -8.52 -12.69
N CYS A 9 -0.74 -8.03 -11.54
CA CYS A 9 0.61 -8.30 -11.05
C CYS A 9 0.62 -9.59 -10.24
N VAL A 10 1.61 -10.44 -10.52
CA VAL A 10 1.83 -11.72 -9.86
C VAL A 10 3.31 -11.90 -9.52
N ILE A 11 3.58 -12.80 -8.57
CA ILE A 11 4.94 -13.26 -8.23
C ILE A 11 5.10 -14.73 -8.58
N ASP A 12 6.34 -15.12 -8.89
CA ASP A 12 6.68 -16.50 -9.23
C ASP A 12 6.63 -17.42 -8.00
N GLU A 13 6.59 -18.73 -8.24
CA GLU A 13 6.60 -19.73 -7.17
C GLU A 13 8.00 -19.95 -6.58
N ASN A 14 9.05 -19.66 -7.36
CA ASN A 14 10.44 -19.87 -6.97
C ASN A 14 11.01 -18.72 -6.13
N GLY A 15 10.25 -17.63 -5.93
CA GLY A 15 10.58 -16.51 -5.07
C GLY A 15 11.60 -15.53 -5.65
N MET A 16 11.92 -15.62 -6.94
CA MET A 16 12.79 -14.66 -7.65
C MET A 16 12.12 -13.31 -7.82
N LEU A 17 10.79 -13.29 -7.89
CA LEU A 17 9.97 -12.10 -7.94
C LEU A 17 9.39 -11.78 -6.55
N GLY A 18 8.91 -10.56 -6.41
CA GLY A 18 8.29 -10.04 -5.21
C GLY A 18 9.05 -8.87 -4.61
N LEU A 19 8.83 -8.66 -3.31
CA LEU A 19 9.30 -7.49 -2.59
C LEU A 19 10.82 -7.47 -2.42
N THR A 20 11.37 -6.27 -2.49
CA THR A 20 12.78 -5.96 -2.20
C THR A 20 12.92 -4.96 -1.06
N ALA A 21 11.99 -4.01 -0.91
CA ALA A 21 12.01 -2.99 0.14
C ALA A 21 10.61 -2.42 0.42
N MET A 22 10.51 -1.67 1.52
CA MET A 22 9.34 -0.84 1.85
C MET A 22 9.74 0.64 1.81
N GLY A 23 9.10 1.41 0.95
CA GLY A 23 9.29 2.85 0.82
C GLY A 23 8.43 3.64 1.80
N LEU A 24 9.05 4.64 2.43
CA LEU A 24 8.42 5.75 3.14
C LEU A 24 8.31 6.90 2.13
N VAL A 25 7.08 7.25 1.73
CA VAL A 25 6.84 8.18 0.61
C VAL A 25 5.87 9.30 0.93
N ASP A 26 5.91 10.38 0.14
CA ASP A 26 5.00 11.52 0.26
C ASP A 26 3.67 11.28 -0.49
N VAL A 27 3.72 10.59 -1.63
CA VAL A 27 2.59 10.20 -2.46
C VAL A 27 2.62 8.68 -2.67
N PRO A 28 1.91 7.91 -1.82
CA PRO A 28 1.78 6.46 -1.97
C PRO A 28 1.19 6.07 -3.31
N ALA A 29 1.73 5.02 -3.92
CA ALA A 29 1.24 4.53 -5.22
C ALA A 29 -0.22 4.03 -5.16
N ILE A 30 -0.70 3.64 -3.98
CA ILE A 30 -2.09 3.23 -3.75
C ILE A 30 -2.99 4.42 -3.34
N GLU A 31 -2.43 5.63 -3.27
CA GLU A 31 -3.09 6.87 -2.85
C GLU A 31 -3.67 6.87 -1.43
N GLU A 32 -3.34 5.85 -0.63
CA GLU A 32 -3.69 5.79 0.79
C GLU A 32 -2.54 6.30 1.66
N ASN A 33 -2.82 7.39 2.39
CA ASN A 33 -1.90 7.88 3.40
C ASN A 33 -1.93 6.99 4.65
N TRP A 34 -0.81 6.88 5.34
CA TRP A 34 -0.78 6.28 6.66
C TRP A 34 -1.50 7.15 7.69
N VAL A 35 -1.83 6.50 8.78
CA VAL A 35 -2.30 7.11 10.01
C VAL A 35 -1.03 7.57 10.74
N ALA A 36 -0.66 8.83 10.50
CA ALA A 36 0.30 9.61 11.31
C ALA A 36 -0.24 11.03 11.55
N LEU A 37 -0.87 11.61 10.51
CA LEU A 37 -1.41 12.99 10.50
C LEU A 37 -2.77 13.12 9.78
N SER A 38 -3.50 12.03 9.50
CA SER A 38 -4.86 12.12 8.92
C SER A 38 -5.77 12.93 9.86
N SER A 39 -6.09 14.15 9.45
CA SER A 39 -6.69 15.18 10.31
C SER A 39 -8.20 15.03 10.52
N GLU A 40 -8.87 14.11 9.84
CA GLU A 40 -10.34 14.14 9.79
C GLU A 40 -11.08 13.03 10.54
N LYS A 41 -10.49 11.88 10.89
CA LYS A 41 -11.26 10.79 11.55
C LYS A 41 -10.46 9.81 12.43
N ILE A 42 -9.83 10.24 13.53
CA ILE A 42 -9.21 9.27 14.46
C ILE A 42 -9.55 9.54 15.93
N LYS A 43 -10.41 8.67 16.49
CA LYS A 43 -10.75 8.54 17.92
C LYS A 43 -9.83 7.58 18.69
N LEU A 44 -8.69 7.18 18.12
CA LEU A 44 -7.50 6.75 18.85
C LEU A 44 -6.49 7.91 18.83
N ALA A 45 -6.58 8.81 19.80
CA ALA A 45 -5.77 10.02 19.93
C ALA A 45 -4.36 9.89 19.29
N SER A 46 -4.19 10.42 18.07
CA SER A 46 -2.92 10.55 17.32
C SER A 46 -1.90 9.43 17.56
N VAL A 47 -1.96 8.35 16.79
CA VAL A 47 -0.82 7.48 16.40
C VAL A 47 0.37 7.68 17.33
N ASP A 48 0.26 7.06 18.49
CA ASP A 48 0.99 7.31 19.72
C ASP A 48 2.35 8.01 19.52
N LYS A 49 2.36 9.35 19.67
CA LYS A 49 3.55 10.21 19.47
C LYS A 49 4.72 9.81 20.35
N GLU A 50 4.45 9.18 21.50
CA GLU A 50 5.48 8.65 22.39
C GLU A 50 6.02 7.31 21.87
N ARG A 51 5.15 6.45 21.31
CA ARG A 51 5.57 5.19 20.70
C ARG A 51 6.17 5.35 19.30
N ARG A 52 6.02 6.48 18.60
CA ARG A 52 6.56 6.70 17.25
C ARG A 52 6.20 5.59 16.27
N MET A 53 4.92 5.22 16.27
CA MET A 53 4.38 4.22 15.36
C MET A 53 3.81 4.89 14.11
N LEU A 54 3.77 4.17 13.00
CA LEU A 54 3.11 4.56 11.75
C LEU A 54 2.30 3.36 11.27
N TYR A 55 1.02 3.55 10.95
CA TYR A 55 0.16 2.46 10.48
C TYR A 55 -0.47 2.80 9.14
N GLY A 56 -0.45 1.89 8.18
CA GLY A 56 -1.03 2.14 6.86
C GLY A 56 -1.14 0.89 6.01
N ALA A 57 -1.92 0.99 4.94
CA ALA A 57 -1.99 -0.06 3.94
C ALA A 57 -0.69 -0.06 3.11
N ALA A 58 -0.14 -1.24 2.86
CA ALA A 58 0.94 -1.46 1.90
C ALA A 58 0.38 -1.84 0.53
N LEU A 59 -0.70 -2.63 0.51
CA LEU A 59 -1.41 -3.04 -0.71
C LEU A 59 -2.91 -3.23 -0.44
N ILE A 60 -3.73 -2.91 -1.44
CA ILE A 60 -5.18 -3.05 -1.41
C ILE A 60 -5.64 -3.91 -2.59
N PRO A 61 -6.44 -4.97 -2.36
CA PRO A 61 -6.97 -5.81 -3.42
C PRO A 61 -7.71 -5.01 -4.49
N GLU A 62 -7.47 -5.36 -5.76
CA GLU A 62 -8.14 -4.79 -6.94
C GLU A 62 -7.95 -3.29 -7.17
N LYS A 63 -7.21 -2.58 -6.31
CA LYS A 63 -6.91 -1.15 -6.47
C LYS A 63 -6.17 -0.93 -7.79
N LEU A 64 -6.73 -0.07 -8.63
CA LEU A 64 -6.14 0.31 -9.91
C LEU A 64 -5.04 1.34 -9.66
N ILE A 65 -3.82 1.01 -10.06
CA ILE A 65 -2.64 1.86 -9.90
C ILE A 65 -2.18 2.31 -11.28
N LEU A 66 -2.22 3.61 -11.55
CA LEU A 66 -1.83 4.17 -12.85
C LEU A 66 -0.32 4.04 -13.07
N ARG A 67 0.06 3.62 -14.28
CA ARG A 67 1.44 3.49 -14.75
C ARG A 67 1.55 4.01 -16.18
N ILE A 68 2.76 4.43 -16.52
CA ILE A 68 3.13 4.86 -17.87
C ILE A 68 4.22 3.89 -18.33
N ASP A 69 4.03 3.27 -19.49
CA ASP A 69 5.04 2.37 -20.06
C ASP A 69 6.12 3.13 -20.87
N ASN A 70 7.09 2.39 -21.41
CA ASN A 70 8.20 2.97 -22.17
C ASN A 70 7.77 3.69 -23.45
N ASN A 71 6.55 3.45 -23.94
CA ASN A 71 5.98 4.14 -25.11
C ASN A 71 5.15 5.38 -24.70
N ASN A 72 5.19 5.75 -23.42
CA ASN A 72 4.38 6.83 -22.84
C ASN A 72 2.87 6.53 -22.90
N GLU A 73 2.48 5.25 -22.92
CA GLU A 73 1.08 4.83 -22.85
C GLU A 73 0.66 4.55 -21.40
N GLU A 74 -0.49 5.09 -21.02
CA GLU A 74 -1.08 4.87 -19.71
C GLU A 74 -1.77 3.50 -19.61
N TYR A 75 -1.46 2.77 -18.55
CA TYR A 75 -2.12 1.53 -18.19
C TYR A 75 -2.32 1.44 -16.67
N TYR A 76 -3.19 0.54 -16.24
CA TYR A 76 -3.37 0.26 -14.81
C TYR A 76 -2.80 -1.09 -14.46
N MET A 77 -2.14 -1.17 -13.31
CA MET A 77 -1.80 -2.43 -12.66
C MET A 77 -2.70 -2.64 -11.43
N LYS A 78 -2.93 -3.90 -11.07
CA LYS A 78 -3.63 -4.26 -9.83
C LYS A 78 -3.08 -5.55 -9.23
N PHE A 79 -3.34 -5.75 -7.95
CA PHE A 79 -2.99 -6.98 -7.23
C PHE A 79 -4.25 -7.67 -6.72
N GLU A 80 -4.34 -8.97 -6.94
CA GLU A 80 -5.40 -9.79 -6.35
C GLU A 80 -5.08 -10.13 -4.89
N ARG A 81 -6.12 -10.43 -4.11
CA ARG A 81 -6.02 -10.80 -2.69
C ARG A 81 -4.97 -11.90 -2.45
N GLU A 82 -4.98 -12.95 -3.26
CA GLU A 82 -4.08 -14.09 -3.14
C GLU A 82 -2.62 -13.69 -3.38
N THR A 83 -2.38 -12.74 -4.29
CA THR A 83 -1.03 -12.22 -4.53
C THR A 83 -0.58 -11.35 -3.35
N ILE A 84 -1.48 -10.52 -2.81
CA ILE A 84 -1.20 -9.68 -1.65
C ILE A 84 -0.86 -10.52 -0.42
N GLU A 85 -1.62 -11.59 -0.15
CA GLU A 85 -1.35 -12.52 0.94
C GLU A 85 0.06 -13.15 0.81
N ARG A 86 0.40 -13.62 -0.39
CA ARG A 86 1.73 -14.18 -0.64
C ARG A 86 2.84 -13.15 -0.41
N LEU A 87 2.66 -11.91 -0.87
CA LEU A 87 3.62 -10.82 -0.65
C LEU A 87 3.78 -10.50 0.84
N ALA A 88 2.68 -10.44 1.60
CA ALA A 88 2.70 -10.19 3.03
C ALA A 88 3.45 -11.30 3.80
N HIS A 89 3.29 -12.56 3.40
CA HIS A 89 4.04 -13.67 3.98
C HIS A 89 5.52 -13.66 3.58
N ASP A 90 5.82 -13.43 2.31
CA ASP A 90 7.19 -13.42 1.80
C ASP A 90 8.00 -12.26 2.37
N PHE A 91 7.36 -11.13 2.68
CA PHE A 91 7.97 -10.00 3.38
C PHE A 91 8.71 -10.42 4.64
N TYR A 92 8.07 -11.23 5.50
CA TYR A 92 8.72 -11.74 6.70
C TYR A 92 9.68 -12.91 6.42
N LYS A 93 9.32 -13.84 5.54
CA LYS A 93 10.21 -14.97 5.19
C LYS A 93 11.55 -14.50 4.63
N LYS A 94 11.55 -13.40 3.87
CA LYS A 94 12.72 -12.76 3.27
C LYS A 94 13.40 -11.75 4.22
N ASN A 95 12.94 -11.62 5.46
CA ASN A 95 13.45 -10.68 6.47
C ASN A 95 13.43 -9.20 6.03
N LEU A 96 12.47 -8.77 5.21
CA LEU A 96 12.44 -7.41 4.65
C LEU A 96 11.98 -6.32 5.63
N HIS A 97 11.67 -6.69 6.88
CA HIS A 97 11.15 -5.79 7.90
C HIS A 97 12.12 -4.68 8.35
N HIS A 98 13.40 -4.80 8.03
CA HIS A 98 14.42 -3.76 8.25
C HIS A 98 14.89 -3.10 6.94
N THR A 99 14.28 -3.44 5.80
CA THR A 99 14.68 -2.94 4.49
C THR A 99 13.75 -1.81 4.06
N THR A 100 13.97 -0.63 4.64
CA THR A 100 13.19 0.58 4.33
C THR A 100 14.00 1.62 3.56
N ASN A 101 13.32 2.45 2.76
CA ASN A 101 13.95 3.58 2.07
C ASN A 101 13.05 4.84 2.09
N LEU A 102 13.64 6.03 1.90
CA LEU A 102 12.89 7.24 1.58
C LEU A 102 12.72 7.34 0.07
N GLN A 103 11.48 7.55 -0.37
CA GLN A 103 11.14 7.91 -1.76
C GLN A 103 11.72 6.95 -2.83
N HIS A 104 11.95 5.67 -2.50
CA HIS A 104 12.61 4.68 -3.38
C HIS A 104 14.03 5.07 -3.83
N GLN A 105 14.72 5.93 -3.07
CA GLN A 105 16.06 6.43 -3.43
C GLN A 105 17.11 6.03 -2.41
N TYR A 106 16.87 6.33 -1.13
CA TYR A 106 17.90 6.22 -0.09
C TYR A 106 17.46 5.24 0.99
N PRO A 107 18.24 4.17 1.26
CA PRO A 107 17.98 3.31 2.40
C PRO A 107 17.93 4.11 3.70
N VAL A 108 17.02 3.72 4.59
CA VAL A 108 16.80 4.35 5.89
C VAL A 108 17.08 3.35 6.99
N THR A 109 17.83 3.80 7.99
CA THR A 109 18.02 3.10 9.26
C THR A 109 17.11 3.70 10.34
N GLY A 110 16.82 2.94 11.39
CA GLY A 110 15.98 3.42 12.48
C GLY A 110 14.49 3.51 12.11
N VAL A 111 14.08 2.86 11.03
CA VAL A 111 12.68 2.50 10.76
C VAL A 111 12.61 0.98 10.65
N THR A 112 11.69 0.36 11.38
CA THR A 112 11.49 -1.09 11.32
C THR A 112 10.01 -1.40 11.25
N ILE A 113 9.63 -2.27 10.32
CA ILE A 113 8.27 -2.78 10.23
C ILE A 113 8.08 -3.84 11.33
N VAL A 114 7.39 -3.47 12.39
CA VAL A 114 7.19 -4.32 13.58
C VAL A 114 5.84 -5.00 13.61
N GLU A 115 4.93 -4.61 12.72
CA GLU A 115 3.63 -5.25 12.54
C GLU A 115 3.31 -5.41 11.06
N SER A 116 2.68 -6.52 10.68
CA SER A 116 2.11 -6.75 9.35
C SER A 116 0.96 -7.74 9.47
N TRP A 117 -0.20 -7.39 8.92
CA TRP A 117 -1.40 -8.22 8.97
C TRP A 117 -2.27 -8.04 7.74
N LEU A 118 -3.10 -9.04 7.45
CA LEU A 118 -4.14 -8.97 6.43
C LEU A 118 -5.47 -8.68 7.13
N LYS A 119 -6.26 -7.76 6.58
CA LYS A 119 -7.61 -7.51 7.09
C LYS A 119 -8.53 -8.68 6.77
N GLU A 120 -9.19 -9.19 7.80
CA GLU A 120 -10.15 -10.30 7.73
C GLU A 120 -11.47 -9.90 8.40
N GLY A 121 -12.47 -9.56 7.58
CA GLY A 121 -13.81 -9.23 8.00
C GLY A 121 -13.95 -7.88 8.71
N ASN A 122 -15.06 -7.76 9.43
CA ASN A 122 -15.52 -6.49 10.01
C ASN A 122 -14.97 -6.19 11.41
N SER A 123 -14.07 -7.02 11.95
CA SER A 123 -13.49 -6.84 13.28
C SER A 123 -11.97 -6.77 13.18
N ASP A 124 -11.48 -5.73 12.52
CA ASP A 124 -10.05 -5.54 12.25
C ASP A 124 -9.46 -4.32 12.99
N LYS A 125 -8.17 -4.39 13.32
CA LYS A 125 -7.42 -3.30 13.97
C LYS A 125 -7.47 -2.00 13.15
N SER A 126 -7.50 -2.08 11.82
CA SER A 126 -7.61 -0.95 10.89
C SER A 126 -8.80 -0.04 11.23
N LEU A 127 -9.93 -0.61 11.68
CA LEU A 127 -11.12 0.16 12.02
C LEU A 127 -10.88 1.12 13.18
N ALA A 128 -10.20 0.64 14.23
CA ALA A 128 -9.84 1.48 15.37
C ALA A 128 -8.83 2.56 14.98
N LEU A 129 -7.97 2.27 14.00
CA LEU A 129 -7.00 3.21 13.43
C LEU A 129 -7.63 4.23 12.46
N GLY A 130 -8.93 4.15 12.16
CA GLY A 130 -9.61 5.04 11.20
C GLY A 130 -9.38 4.67 9.73
N LEU A 131 -8.82 3.49 9.46
CA LEU A 131 -8.61 2.92 8.13
C LEU A 131 -9.81 2.02 7.78
N THR A 132 -11.02 2.60 7.79
CA THR A 132 -12.28 1.82 7.82
C THR A 132 -12.70 1.28 6.45
N ASP A 133 -12.40 1.99 5.38
CA ASP A 133 -13.04 1.80 4.06
C ASP A 133 -12.20 0.93 3.11
N LEU A 134 -11.42 0.00 3.68
CA LEU A 134 -10.52 -0.87 2.93
C LEU A 134 -11.03 -2.32 2.92
N PRO A 135 -10.99 -3.04 1.79
CA PRO A 135 -11.58 -4.37 1.65
C PRO A 135 -10.78 -5.47 2.37
N ASP A 136 -11.42 -6.61 2.62
CA ASP A 136 -10.77 -7.83 3.10
C ASP A 136 -9.64 -8.27 2.15
N GLY A 137 -8.51 -8.65 2.73
CA GLY A 137 -7.27 -8.93 2.00
C GLY A 137 -6.37 -7.71 1.81
N THR A 138 -6.77 -6.53 2.30
CA THR A 138 -5.84 -5.39 2.43
C THR A 138 -4.68 -5.78 3.34
N TRP A 139 -3.47 -5.57 2.88
CA TRP A 139 -2.27 -5.79 3.66
C TRP A 139 -1.88 -4.48 4.35
N PHE A 140 -1.91 -4.51 5.68
CA PHE A 140 -1.50 -3.40 6.53
C PHE A 140 -0.16 -3.67 7.18
N ILE A 141 0.58 -2.59 7.44
CA ILE A 141 1.84 -2.63 8.16
C ILE A 141 1.89 -1.56 9.25
N GLY A 142 2.68 -1.84 10.28
CA GLY A 142 3.02 -0.94 11.36
C GLY A 142 4.54 -0.74 11.44
N ALA A 143 5.01 0.48 11.22
CA ALA A 143 6.42 0.83 11.33
C ALA A 143 6.70 1.53 12.66
N LYS A 144 7.77 1.11 13.33
CA LYS A 144 8.40 1.82 14.45
C LYS A 144 9.48 2.73 13.90
N VAL A 145 9.44 4.00 14.29
CA VAL A 145 10.43 5.01 13.91
C VAL A 145 11.27 5.39 15.13
N ASP A 146 12.50 4.91 15.18
CA ASP A 146 13.47 5.22 16.21
C ASP A 146 14.37 6.41 15.80
N ASP A 147 14.54 6.67 14.51
CA ASP A 147 15.32 7.81 14.00
C ASP A 147 14.57 9.14 14.18
N ASP A 148 15.23 10.12 14.81
CA ASP A 148 14.65 11.43 15.09
C ASP A 148 14.40 12.25 13.82
N ASN A 149 15.28 12.20 12.82
CA ASN A 149 15.14 13.00 11.61
C ASN A 149 13.96 12.50 10.77
N VAL A 150 13.85 11.19 10.61
CA VAL A 150 12.69 10.57 9.94
C VAL A 150 11.40 10.93 10.68
N TRP A 151 11.42 10.92 12.01
CA TRP A 151 10.26 11.31 12.80
C TRP A 151 9.88 12.79 12.63
N GLU A 152 10.83 13.71 12.49
CA GLU A 152 10.54 15.10 12.14
C GLU A 152 9.93 15.23 10.75
N GLU A 153 10.41 14.47 9.76
CA GLU A 153 9.83 14.45 8.41
C GLU A 153 8.39 13.93 8.41
N VAL A 154 8.09 12.88 9.17
CA VAL A 154 6.72 12.40 9.41
C VAL A 154 5.87 13.52 9.99
N LYS A 155 6.33 14.18 11.06
CA LYS A 155 5.58 15.24 11.76
C LYS A 155 5.35 16.48 10.89
N SER A 156 6.27 16.79 10.00
CA SER A 156 6.11 17.88 9.02
C SER A 156 5.14 17.53 7.89
N GLY A 157 4.78 16.25 7.75
CA GLY A 157 3.95 15.76 6.65
C GLY A 157 4.71 15.57 5.34
N ALA A 158 6.05 15.61 5.37
CA ALA A 158 6.89 15.30 4.21
C ALA A 158 6.82 13.81 3.83
N ILE A 159 6.49 12.94 4.79
CA ILE A 159 6.25 11.52 4.56
C ILE A 159 4.85 11.17 5.03
N ARG A 160 4.08 10.53 4.16
CA ARG A 160 2.62 10.41 4.31
C ARG A 160 2.09 9.01 4.09
N GLY A 161 2.90 8.05 3.62
CA GLY A 161 2.46 6.67 3.55
C GLY A 161 3.55 5.69 3.13
N PHE A 162 3.12 4.46 2.92
CA PHE A 162 3.96 3.34 2.53
C PHE A 162 3.84 3.06 1.03
N SER A 163 4.91 2.53 0.44
CA SER A 163 4.94 2.11 -0.95
C SER A 163 5.80 0.87 -1.10
N ILE A 164 5.27 -0.16 -1.77
CA ILE A 164 6.04 -1.38 -2.00
C ILE A 164 7.09 -1.20 -3.10
N GLU A 165 8.24 -1.83 -2.93
CA GLU A 165 9.26 -1.95 -3.97
C GLU A 165 9.50 -3.43 -4.27
N GLY A 166 9.61 -3.78 -5.55
CA GLY A 166 9.80 -5.15 -5.96
C GLY A 166 9.73 -5.38 -7.46
N MET A 167 9.98 -6.63 -7.86
CA MET A 167 9.84 -7.09 -9.23
C MET A 167 8.58 -7.96 -9.34
N PHE A 168 7.70 -7.64 -10.28
CA PHE A 168 6.45 -8.37 -10.50
C PHE A 168 6.33 -8.74 -11.96
N THR A 169 5.67 -9.86 -12.25
CA THR A 169 5.29 -10.22 -13.61
C THR A 169 3.87 -9.77 -13.87
N GLU A 170 3.61 -9.34 -15.09
CA GLU A 170 2.28 -9.06 -15.59
C GLU A 170 1.66 -10.34 -16.15
N GLN A 171 0.56 -10.77 -15.54
CA GLN A 171 -0.37 -11.64 -16.23
C GLN A 171 -1.34 -10.74 -16.98
N SER A 172 -1.27 -10.74 -18.31
CA SER A 172 -2.26 -10.05 -19.12
C SER A 172 -3.62 -10.67 -18.81
N VAL A 173 -4.51 -9.88 -18.22
CA VAL A 173 -5.93 -10.18 -18.28
C VAL A 173 -6.29 -9.95 -19.74
N GLU A 174 -6.86 -10.96 -20.42
CA GLU A 174 -7.31 -10.81 -21.81
C GLU A 174 -7.96 -9.43 -21.99
N MET A 175 -7.67 -8.72 -23.10
CA MET A 175 -8.32 -7.46 -23.48
C MET A 175 -9.83 -7.64 -23.66
N HIS A 176 -10.54 -7.95 -22.59
CA HIS A 176 -11.89 -7.54 -22.43
C HIS A 176 -11.78 -6.03 -22.39
N ALA A 177 -12.45 -5.37 -23.31
CA ALA A 177 -12.67 -3.95 -23.30
C ALA A 177 -13.37 -3.54 -21.99
N MET A 178 -12.64 -3.55 -20.87
CA MET A 178 -13.15 -3.18 -19.58
C MET A 178 -13.19 -1.66 -19.55
N ASN A 179 -14.37 -1.11 -19.33
CA ASN A 179 -14.52 0.31 -19.18
C ASN A 179 -13.94 0.73 -17.82
N VAL A 180 -12.71 1.27 -17.83
CA VAL A 180 -12.03 1.73 -16.62
C VAL A 180 -12.86 2.78 -15.89
N GLU A 181 -13.56 3.67 -16.61
CA GLU A 181 -14.45 4.65 -15.97
C GLU A 181 -15.53 3.95 -15.14
N ALA A 182 -16.11 2.85 -15.62
CA ALA A 182 -17.12 2.11 -14.88
C ALA A 182 -16.53 1.45 -13.61
N LEU A 183 -15.27 1.02 -13.62
CA LEU A 183 -14.59 0.48 -12.45
C LEU A 183 -14.28 1.57 -11.42
N LEU A 184 -13.75 2.71 -11.86
CA LEU A 184 -13.47 3.85 -11.00
C LEU A 184 -14.77 4.42 -10.41
N ILE A 185 -15.85 4.50 -11.20
CA ILE A 185 -17.18 4.87 -10.71
C ILE A 185 -17.63 3.88 -9.64
N LYS A 186 -17.50 2.57 -9.87
CA LYS A 186 -17.86 1.55 -8.88
C LYS A 186 -17.03 1.66 -7.60
N GLU A 187 -15.75 2.00 -7.72
CA GLU A 187 -14.87 2.24 -6.58
C GLU A 187 -15.34 3.48 -5.78
N ILE A 188 -15.62 4.58 -6.47
CA ILE A 188 -16.17 5.80 -5.87
C ILE A 188 -17.54 5.53 -5.23
N GLU A 189 -18.44 4.81 -5.89
CA GLU A 189 -19.75 4.41 -5.35
C GLU A 189 -19.60 3.55 -4.10
N SER A 190 -18.62 2.63 -4.08
CA SER A 190 -18.32 1.81 -2.90
C SER A 190 -17.87 2.66 -1.72
N VAL A 191 -17.01 3.67 -1.96
CA VAL A 191 -16.55 4.61 -0.92
C VAL A 191 -17.71 5.48 -0.45
N LEU A 192 -18.54 5.99 -1.35
CA LEU A 192 -19.71 6.81 -0.99
C LEU A 192 -20.77 6.02 -0.22
N ALA A 193 -20.91 4.71 -0.48
CA ALA A 193 -21.82 3.84 0.25
C ALA A 193 -21.32 3.47 1.67
N SER A 194 -20.02 3.63 1.96
CA SER A 194 -19.43 3.41 3.28
C SER A 194 -19.32 4.66 4.16
N MET A 195 -19.63 5.86 3.63
CA MET A 195 -19.70 7.13 4.37
C MET A 195 -20.98 7.28 5.19
#